data_AF-A0A496YW24-F1
#
_entry.id   AF-A0A496YW24-F1
#
_cell.length_a   1.000
_cell.length_b   1.000
_cell.length_c   1.000
_cell.angle_alpha   90.00
_cell.angle_beta   90.00
_cell.angle_gamma   90.00
#
_symmetry.space_group_name_H-M   'P 1'
#
loop_
_entity.id
_entity.type
_entity.pdbx_description
1 polymer ?
#
loop_
_entity_poly.entity_id
_entity_poly.type
_entity_poly.pdbx_seq_one_letter_code
_entity_poly.pdbx_strand_id
1 'polypeptide(L)'
;MAKIIKFKQKSQFPPDNLIVSRPFEFRSADWDTTHFIQMKKSHSFKLEQYRKELYEKERGTVLHLPPHHTLRGAMASTIRAMYLNRLNEERMREIYYLAGLVDCMINRINPLLRTDLVRDVYRKIMTLKEILSVNWYGSMNQVLFPLDSRYFNESEYKGVISRAGSLRELYATIREKTDEMFDILSRQYVFYTPGIEA
;
A
#
# COMPACT_ATOMS: atom_id res chain seq x y z
N MET A 1 -37.25 -6.55 -24.81
CA MET A 1 -35.98 -7.18 -25.24
C MET A 1 -35.11 -7.39 -24.02
N ALA A 2 -35.00 -8.63 -23.53
CA ALA A 2 -34.23 -8.95 -22.33
C ALA A 2 -32.72 -8.86 -22.61
N LYS A 3 -32.00 -8.12 -21.77
CA LYS A 3 -30.53 -8.07 -21.78
C LYS A 3 -30.01 -9.44 -21.35
N ILE A 4 -29.48 -10.21 -22.29
CA ILE A 4 -28.82 -11.48 -22.01
C ILE A 4 -27.50 -11.16 -21.29
N ILE A 5 -27.41 -11.49 -20.00
CA ILE A 5 -26.16 -11.49 -19.26
C ILE A 5 -25.34 -12.66 -19.82
N LYS A 6 -24.29 -12.36 -20.58
CA LYS A 6 -23.31 -13.37 -20.99
C LYS A 6 -22.57 -13.84 -19.72
N PHE A 7 -22.93 -15.01 -19.21
CA PHE A 7 -22.04 -15.75 -18.31
C PHE A 7 -20.72 -15.97 -19.04
N LYS A 8 -19.61 -15.53 -18.43
CA LYS A 8 -18.25 -15.74 -18.97
C LYS A 8 -18.09 -17.23 -19.28
N GLN A 9 -17.77 -17.53 -20.54
CA GLN A 9 -17.43 -18.88 -20.99
C GLN A 9 -16.31 -19.47 -20.12
N LYS A 10 -16.43 -20.78 -19.84
CA LYS A 10 -15.48 -21.67 -19.16
C LYS A 10 -14.13 -21.83 -19.92
N SER A 11 -13.49 -20.78 -20.42
CA SER A 11 -12.34 -20.92 -21.34
C SER A 11 -11.02 -20.30 -20.88
N GLN A 12 -10.93 -19.74 -19.67
CA GLN A 12 -9.64 -19.35 -19.06
C GLN A 12 -9.66 -19.72 -17.57
N PHE A 13 -9.09 -20.88 -17.25
CA PHE A 13 -9.00 -21.39 -15.89
C PHE A 13 -7.54 -21.39 -15.41
N PRO A 14 -7.23 -20.83 -14.22
CA PRO A 14 -8.05 -19.89 -13.45
C PRO A 14 -8.21 -18.54 -14.17
N PRO A 15 -9.23 -17.73 -13.85
CA PRO A 15 -9.33 -16.37 -14.38
C PRO A 15 -8.07 -15.58 -13.99
N ASP A 16 -7.55 -14.80 -14.93
CA ASP A 16 -6.47 -13.87 -14.63
C ASP A 16 -6.97 -12.89 -13.54
N ASN A 17 -6.22 -12.84 -12.44
CA ASN A 17 -6.53 -11.98 -11.30
C ASN A 17 -5.61 -10.76 -11.26
N LEU A 18 -4.72 -10.57 -12.24
CA LEU A 18 -3.88 -9.39 -12.32
C LEU A 18 -4.72 -8.17 -12.75
N ILE A 19 -4.78 -7.15 -11.89
CA ILE A 19 -5.46 -5.89 -12.18
C ILE A 19 -4.49 -4.95 -12.90
N VAL A 20 -3.29 -4.80 -12.34
CA VAL A 20 -2.20 -4.03 -12.91
C VAL A 20 -0.87 -4.56 -12.39
N SER A 21 0.17 -4.58 -13.24
CA SER A 21 1.50 -5.06 -12.87
C SER A 21 2.44 -3.97 -12.37
N ARG A 22 2.16 -2.70 -12.70
CA ARG A 22 2.97 -1.53 -12.35
C ARG A 22 2.10 -0.27 -12.14
N PRO A 23 2.52 0.66 -11.27
CA PRO A 23 3.78 0.65 -10.52
C PRO A 23 3.76 -0.33 -9.35
N PHE A 24 2.63 -0.48 -8.67
CA PHE A 24 2.39 -1.58 -7.74
C PHE A 24 1.63 -2.69 -8.43
N GLU A 25 1.96 -3.93 -8.10
CA GLU A 25 1.24 -5.08 -8.59
C GLU A 25 -0.03 -5.27 -7.75
N PHE A 26 -1.19 -5.01 -8.36
CA PHE A 26 -2.48 -5.26 -7.73
C PHE A 26 -3.15 -6.48 -8.35
N ARG A 27 -3.68 -7.35 -7.49
CA ARG A 27 -4.40 -8.55 -7.88
C ARG A 27 -5.76 -8.64 -7.20
N SER A 28 -6.73 -9.26 -7.84
CA SER A 28 -7.99 -9.62 -7.20
C SER A 28 -7.80 -10.87 -6.34
N ALA A 29 -8.33 -10.85 -5.12
CA ALA A 29 -8.47 -12.06 -4.31
C ALA A 29 -9.72 -12.85 -4.75
N ASP A 30 -9.59 -14.17 -4.81
CA ASP A 30 -10.68 -15.13 -5.03
C ASP A 30 -11.13 -15.82 -3.74
N TRP A 31 -10.57 -15.40 -2.61
CA TRP A 31 -10.95 -15.79 -1.26
C TRP A 31 -11.64 -14.64 -0.53
N ASP A 32 -12.39 -14.97 0.52
CA ASP A 32 -13.08 -13.97 1.33
C ASP A 32 -12.06 -13.11 2.10
N THR A 33 -11.97 -11.83 1.72
CA THR A 33 -11.21 -10.83 2.45
C THR A 33 -11.88 -9.47 2.31
N THR A 34 -12.08 -8.82 3.45
CA THR A 34 -12.64 -7.47 3.57
C THR A 34 -11.58 -6.37 3.49
N HIS A 35 -10.30 -6.74 3.50
CA HIS A 35 -9.19 -5.81 3.56
C HIS A 35 -8.20 -6.07 2.43
N PHE A 36 -7.43 -5.04 2.08
CA PHE A 36 -6.26 -5.24 1.23
C PHE A 36 -5.22 -6.10 1.96
N ILE A 37 -4.59 -7.00 1.20
CA ILE A 37 -3.51 -7.84 1.70
C ILE A 37 -2.23 -7.49 0.97
N GLN A 38 -1.18 -7.16 1.72
CA GLN A 38 0.17 -7.04 1.19
C GLN A 38 0.92 -8.36 1.38
N MET A 39 1.49 -8.89 0.30
CA MET A 39 2.20 -10.16 0.29
C MET A 39 3.50 -10.03 -0.51
N LYS A 40 4.55 -10.75 -0.12
CA LYS A 40 5.79 -10.80 -0.92
C LYS A 40 5.53 -11.46 -2.27
N LYS A 41 6.19 -11.00 -3.33
CA LYS A 41 6.08 -11.61 -4.67
C LYS A 41 6.43 -13.09 -4.70
N SER A 42 7.44 -13.50 -3.94
CA SER A 42 7.81 -14.92 -3.82
C SER A 42 6.72 -15.79 -3.18
N HIS A 43 5.96 -15.22 -2.24
CA HIS A 43 4.82 -15.89 -1.61
C HIS A 43 3.60 -15.89 -2.54
N SER A 44 3.31 -14.75 -3.18
CA SER A 44 2.26 -14.62 -4.18
C SER A 44 2.48 -15.61 -5.31
N PHE A 45 3.69 -15.74 -5.85
CA PHE A 45 3.98 -16.72 -6.90
C PHE A 45 3.59 -18.16 -6.51
N LYS A 46 3.94 -18.60 -5.30
CA LYS A 46 3.56 -19.93 -4.78
C LYS A 46 2.05 -20.06 -4.61
N LEU A 47 1.39 -19.01 -4.12
CA LEU A 47 -0.06 -18.97 -3.98
C LEU A 47 -0.76 -19.09 -5.33
N GLU A 48 -0.26 -18.40 -6.35
CA GLU A 48 -0.81 -18.41 -7.70
C GLU A 48 -0.61 -19.76 -8.40
N GLN A 49 0.51 -20.45 -8.12
CA GLN A 49 0.70 -21.85 -8.53
C GLN A 49 -0.31 -22.78 -7.84
N TYR A 50 -0.45 -22.65 -6.53
CA TYR A 50 -1.42 -23.44 -5.77
C TYR A 50 -2.87 -23.18 -6.22
N ARG A 51 -3.22 -21.92 -6.54
CA ARG A 51 -4.54 -21.57 -7.09
C ARG A 51 -4.79 -22.33 -8.39
N LYS A 52 -3.84 -22.35 -9.32
CA LYS A 52 -3.97 -23.11 -10.58
C LYS A 52 -4.26 -24.59 -10.33
N GLU A 53 -3.51 -25.22 -9.42
CA GLU A 53 -3.72 -26.63 -9.08
C GLU A 53 -5.10 -26.91 -8.46
N LEU A 54 -5.63 -26.01 -7.62
CA LEU A 54 -6.96 -26.16 -7.01
C LEU A 54 -8.06 -26.12 -8.08
N TYR A 55 -7.95 -25.19 -9.03
CA TYR A 55 -8.89 -25.09 -10.14
C TYR A 55 -8.82 -26.32 -11.06
N GLU A 56 -7.62 -26.83 -11.37
CA GLU A 56 -7.45 -28.05 -12.18
C GLU A 56 -8.05 -29.30 -11.51
N LYS A 57 -8.01 -29.36 -10.18
CA LYS A 57 -8.55 -30.48 -9.40
C LYS A 57 -10.03 -30.31 -9.04
N GLU A 58 -10.70 -29.25 -9.51
CA GLU A 58 -12.05 -28.82 -9.10
C GLU A 58 -12.21 -28.69 -7.56
N ARG A 59 -11.11 -28.45 -6.86
CA ARG A 59 -11.06 -28.35 -5.39
C ARG A 59 -11.16 -26.90 -4.94
N GLY A 60 -12.37 -26.34 -4.98
CA GLY A 60 -12.77 -25.17 -4.19
C GLY A 60 -11.85 -23.93 -4.24
N THR A 61 -11.81 -23.17 -3.14
CA THR A 61 -11.04 -21.92 -2.98
C THR A 61 -9.76 -22.12 -2.15
N VAL A 62 -8.89 -21.10 -2.11
CA VAL A 62 -7.68 -21.10 -1.30
C VAL A 62 -8.02 -21.19 0.20
N LEU A 63 -7.56 -22.25 0.86
CA LEU A 63 -7.77 -22.48 2.30
C LEU A 63 -6.72 -21.82 3.20
N HIS A 64 -5.48 -21.69 2.71
CA HIS A 64 -4.35 -21.17 3.50
C HIS A 64 -3.57 -20.14 2.71
N LEU A 65 -3.45 -18.94 3.28
CA LEU A 65 -2.64 -17.88 2.73
C LEU A 65 -1.21 -17.96 3.25
N PRO A 66 -0.20 -17.75 2.38
CA PRO A 66 1.17 -17.52 2.82
C PRO A 66 1.29 -16.35 3.81
N PRO A 67 2.42 -16.21 4.51
CA PRO A 67 2.67 -15.06 5.38
C PRO A 67 2.45 -13.74 4.64
N HIS A 68 1.59 -12.89 5.22
CA HIS A 68 1.10 -11.65 4.63
C HIS A 68 0.75 -10.62 5.69
N HIS A 69 0.56 -9.37 5.26
CA HIS A 69 0.09 -8.28 6.11
C HIS A 69 -1.31 -7.85 5.67
N THR A 70 -2.27 -7.86 6.59
CA THR A 70 -3.58 -7.23 6.36
C THR A 70 -3.46 -5.73 6.59
N LEU A 71 -3.78 -4.93 5.58
CA LEU A 71 -3.70 -3.47 5.66
C LEU A 71 -4.99 -2.92 6.28
N ARG A 72 -4.90 -2.49 7.55
CA ARG A 72 -6.02 -2.00 8.38
C ARG A 72 -5.79 -0.57 8.85
N GLY A 73 -6.83 0.08 9.36
CA GLY A 73 -6.75 1.44 9.91
C GLY A 73 -6.24 2.45 8.88
N ALA A 74 -5.30 3.31 9.26
CA ALA A 74 -4.73 4.30 8.35
C ALA A 74 -4.03 3.69 7.12
N MET A 75 -3.42 2.51 7.22
CA MET A 75 -2.88 1.82 6.03
C MET A 75 -3.97 1.45 5.02
N ALA A 76 -5.19 1.13 5.47
CA ALA A 76 -6.31 0.84 4.57
C ALA A 76 -6.70 2.07 3.74
N SER A 77 -6.72 3.26 4.37
CA SER A 77 -6.91 4.52 3.64
C SER A 77 -5.76 4.78 2.65
N THR A 78 -4.51 4.56 3.06
CA THR A 78 -3.34 4.75 2.18
C THR A 78 -3.43 3.84 0.96
N ILE A 79 -3.63 2.52 1.14
CA ILE A 79 -3.68 1.58 0.01
C ILE A 79 -4.90 1.81 -0.87
N ARG A 80 -6.04 2.23 -0.32
CA ARG A 80 -7.20 2.62 -1.12
C ARG A 80 -6.88 3.81 -2.02
N ALA A 81 -6.24 4.85 -1.49
CA ALA A 81 -5.81 6.01 -2.28
C ALA A 81 -4.81 5.61 -3.37
N MET A 82 -3.85 4.75 -3.04
CA MET A 82 -2.90 4.18 -4.01
C MET A 82 -3.61 3.38 -5.10
N TYR A 83 -4.57 2.53 -4.75
CA TYR A 83 -5.34 1.72 -5.68
C TYR A 83 -6.21 2.56 -6.62
N LEU A 84 -6.83 3.63 -6.12
CA LEU A 84 -7.58 4.56 -6.96
C LEU A 84 -6.68 5.26 -7.99
N ASN A 85 -5.40 5.46 -7.65
CA ASN A 85 -4.40 6.08 -8.52
C ASN A 85 -3.45 5.05 -9.15
N ARG A 86 -3.81 3.76 -9.21
CA ARG A 86 -2.94 2.64 -9.62
C ARG A 86 -2.33 2.74 -11.03
N LEU A 87 -2.79 3.68 -11.86
CA LEU A 87 -2.26 3.91 -13.21
C LEU A 87 -1.40 5.18 -13.29
N ASN A 88 -1.25 5.93 -12.20
CA ASN A 88 -0.49 7.18 -12.13
C ASN A 88 0.57 7.07 -11.03
N GLU A 89 1.79 6.69 -11.42
CA GLU A 89 2.90 6.49 -10.50
C GLU A 89 3.29 7.76 -9.75
N GLU A 90 3.37 8.90 -10.45
CA GLU A 90 3.73 10.18 -9.83
C GLU A 90 2.77 10.51 -8.69
N ARG A 91 1.46 10.38 -8.94
CA ARG A 91 0.43 10.62 -7.92
C ARG A 91 0.51 9.62 -6.79
N MET A 92 0.82 8.35 -7.05
CA MET A 92 1.04 7.36 -6.00
C MET A 92 2.25 7.70 -5.12
N ARG A 93 3.35 8.17 -5.71
CA ARG A 93 4.53 8.65 -4.96
C ARG A 93 4.19 9.84 -4.08
N GLU A 94 3.41 10.80 -4.58
CA GLU A 94 2.94 11.93 -3.75
C GLU A 94 2.06 11.47 -2.59
N ILE A 95 1.16 10.51 -2.81
CA ILE A 95 0.33 9.92 -1.74
C ILE A 95 1.20 9.25 -0.68
N TYR A 96 2.24 8.51 -1.10
CA TYR A 96 3.13 7.82 -0.18
C TYR A 96 4.08 8.78 0.56
N TYR A 97 4.53 9.84 -0.10
CA TYR A 97 5.25 10.94 0.53
C TYR A 97 4.40 11.62 1.61
N LEU A 98 3.13 11.89 1.31
CA LEU A 98 2.19 12.42 2.32
C LEU A 98 2.04 11.47 3.50
N ALA A 99 1.94 10.15 3.26
CA ALA A 99 1.93 9.16 4.33
C ALA A 99 3.20 9.23 5.20
N GLY A 100 4.38 9.45 4.62
CA GLY A 100 5.63 9.64 5.36
C GLY A 100 5.67 10.93 6.19
N LEU A 101 5.12 12.02 5.68
CA LEU A 101 4.96 13.26 6.46
C LEU A 101 4.04 13.06 7.67
N VAL A 102 2.92 12.36 7.46
CA VAL A 102 1.95 12.04 8.52
C VAL A 102 2.57 11.09 9.55
N ASP A 103 3.31 10.07 9.11
CA ASP A 103 4.02 9.14 10.00
C ASP A 103 5.02 9.88 10.90
N CYS A 104 5.83 10.77 10.30
CA CYS A 104 6.78 11.59 11.05
C CYS A 104 6.08 12.44 12.13
N MET A 105 4.90 12.99 11.82
CA MET A 105 4.10 13.77 12.74
C MET A 105 3.52 12.91 13.89
N ILE A 106 2.89 11.78 13.57
CA ILE A 106 2.29 10.86 14.54
C ILE A 106 3.34 10.37 15.54
N ASN A 107 4.48 9.92 15.00
CA ASN A 107 5.55 9.32 15.79
C ASN A 107 6.47 10.38 16.45
N ARG A 108 6.27 11.68 16.16
CA ARG A 108 7.08 12.81 16.66
C ARG A 108 8.58 12.55 16.55
N ILE A 109 9.01 12.00 15.41
CA ILE A 109 10.38 11.48 15.20
C ILE A 109 11.41 12.60 15.24
N ASN A 110 11.10 13.75 14.64
CA ASN A 110 12.03 14.87 14.53
C ASN A 110 11.81 15.92 15.65
N PRO A 111 12.88 16.40 16.32
CA PRO A 111 12.79 17.43 17.37
C PRO A 111 12.14 18.76 16.94
N LEU A 112 12.22 19.14 15.67
CA LEU A 112 11.57 20.33 15.10
C LEU A 112 10.05 20.30 15.27
N LEU A 113 9.44 19.12 15.41
CA LEU A 113 8.01 18.98 15.67
C LEU A 113 7.61 19.40 17.10
N ARG A 114 8.59 19.69 17.97
CA ARG A 114 8.37 20.23 19.32
C ARG A 114 8.54 21.75 19.37
N THR A 115 8.79 22.40 18.24
CA THR A 115 8.89 23.86 18.11
C THR A 115 7.70 24.42 17.34
N ASP A 116 7.63 25.74 17.15
CA ASP A 116 6.57 26.38 16.37
C ASP A 116 6.54 25.94 14.88
N LEU A 117 7.63 25.34 14.38
CA LEU A 117 7.74 24.82 13.01
C LEU A 117 6.75 23.66 12.74
N VAL A 118 6.20 23.03 13.78
CA VAL A 118 5.13 22.03 13.64
C VAL A 118 3.92 22.55 12.87
N ARG A 119 3.63 23.85 12.98
CA ARG A 119 2.50 24.49 12.28
C ARG A 119 2.69 24.47 10.76
N ASP A 120 3.92 24.67 10.30
CA ASP A 120 4.26 24.65 8.87
C ASP A 120 4.18 23.24 8.30
N VAL A 121 4.62 22.24 9.07
CA VAL A 121 4.48 20.82 8.71
C VAL A 121 3.00 20.45 8.61
N TYR A 122 2.18 20.86 9.59
CA TYR A 122 0.73 20.63 9.58
C TYR A 122 0.06 21.29 8.37
N ARG A 123 0.37 22.55 8.09
CA ARG A 123 -0.17 23.27 6.92
C ARG A 123 0.17 22.53 5.63
N LYS A 124 1.42 22.10 5.46
CA LYS A 124 1.85 21.33 4.29
C LYS A 124 1.07 20.03 4.14
N ILE A 125 0.87 19.28 5.23
CA ILE A 125 0.08 18.04 5.22
C ILE A 125 -1.35 18.33 4.82
N MET A 126 -2.00 19.36 5.39
CA MET A 126 -3.38 19.68 5.04
C MET A 126 -3.54 20.08 3.57
N THR A 127 -2.62 20.90 3.05
CA THR A 127 -2.61 21.25 1.62
C THR A 127 -2.45 20.02 0.72
N LEU A 128 -1.49 19.14 1.00
CA LEU A 128 -1.30 17.92 0.22
C LEU A 128 -2.49 16.96 0.33
N LYS A 129 -3.09 16.88 1.51
CA LYS A 129 -4.28 16.07 1.78
C LYS A 129 -5.45 16.49 0.89
N GLU A 130 -5.69 17.79 0.77
CA GLU A 130 -6.71 18.36 -0.11
C GLU A 130 -6.41 18.10 -1.59
N ILE A 131 -5.20 18.43 -2.05
CA ILE A 131 -4.76 18.24 -3.44
C ILE A 131 -4.88 16.77 -3.88
N LEU A 132 -4.43 15.85 -3.02
CA LEU A 132 -4.43 14.42 -3.34
C LEU A 132 -5.77 13.74 -3.03
N SER A 133 -6.68 14.43 -2.34
CA SER A 133 -7.99 13.92 -1.89
C SER A 133 -7.89 12.65 -1.04
N VAL A 134 -6.88 12.60 -0.16
CA VAL A 134 -6.63 11.46 0.73
C VAL A 134 -7.17 11.75 2.11
N ASN A 135 -7.99 10.85 2.66
CA ASN A 135 -8.47 10.97 4.03
C ASN A 135 -8.17 9.70 4.83
N TRP A 136 -7.48 9.88 5.95
CA TRP A 136 -7.30 8.82 6.94
C TRP A 136 -8.47 8.80 7.90
N TYR A 137 -9.10 7.64 8.02
CA TYR A 137 -10.20 7.40 8.94
C TYR A 137 -9.77 6.31 9.94
N GLY A 138 -10.24 6.42 11.19
CA GLY A 138 -9.94 5.47 12.25
C GLY A 138 -8.58 5.68 12.91
N SER A 139 -8.01 4.60 13.46
CA SER A 139 -6.76 4.64 14.21
C SER A 139 -5.56 4.97 13.30
N MET A 140 -4.87 6.06 13.63
CA MET A 140 -3.65 6.52 12.96
C MET A 140 -2.38 5.98 13.63
N ASN A 141 -2.31 4.66 13.86
CA ASN A 141 -1.13 4.06 14.48
C ASN A 141 0.02 3.86 13.48
N GLN A 142 -0.32 3.52 12.23
CA GLN A 142 0.64 3.25 11.17
C GLN A 142 0.03 3.61 9.83
N VAL A 143 0.75 4.43 9.06
CA VAL A 143 0.27 4.95 7.76
C VAL A 143 1.09 4.40 6.60
N LEU A 144 2.38 4.19 6.84
CA LEU A 144 3.32 3.54 5.92
C LEU A 144 3.13 2.02 5.94
N PHE A 145 3.27 1.42 4.76
CA PHE A 145 3.17 -0.03 4.61
C PHE A 145 4.34 -0.77 5.27
N PRO A 146 4.09 -1.95 5.87
CA PRO A 146 5.13 -2.74 6.50
C PRO A 146 6.17 -3.20 5.47
N LEU A 147 7.43 -3.13 5.82
CA LEU A 147 8.55 -3.63 5.02
C LEU A 147 9.35 -4.65 5.83
N ASP A 148 9.91 -5.65 5.15
CA ASP A 148 10.84 -6.57 5.79
C ASP A 148 12.13 -5.81 6.14
N SER A 149 12.65 -6.03 7.35
CA SER A 149 13.88 -5.40 7.84
C SER A 149 15.10 -5.72 6.97
N ARG A 150 15.04 -6.81 6.18
CA ARG A 150 16.06 -7.16 5.17
C ARG A 150 16.10 -6.19 4.00
N TYR A 151 14.98 -5.53 3.68
CA TYR A 151 14.88 -4.59 2.58
C TYR A 151 14.98 -3.14 3.04
N PHE A 152 14.49 -2.84 4.25
CA PHE A 152 14.46 -1.48 4.75
C PHE A 152 14.67 -1.43 6.27
N ASN A 153 15.64 -0.64 6.71
CA ASN A 153 15.93 -0.47 8.14
C ASN A 153 15.12 0.70 8.73
N GLU A 154 14.02 0.38 9.41
CA GLU A 154 13.16 1.38 10.06
C GLU A 154 13.89 2.19 11.14
N SER A 155 14.83 1.59 11.86
CA SER A 155 15.60 2.28 12.90
C SER A 155 16.54 3.32 12.29
N GLU A 156 17.18 2.97 11.17
CA GLU A 156 18.01 3.90 10.41
C GLU A 156 17.17 5.05 9.85
N TYR A 157 16.01 4.75 9.26
CA TYR A 157 15.06 5.74 8.77
C TYR A 157 14.67 6.76 9.85
N LYS A 158 14.26 6.27 11.04
CA LYS A 158 13.93 7.13 12.18
C LYS A 158 15.14 7.96 12.61
N GLY A 159 16.34 7.36 12.62
CA GLY A 159 17.59 8.04 12.93
C GLY A 159 17.91 9.19 11.97
N VAL A 160 17.84 8.97 10.66
CA VAL A 160 18.12 10.01 9.65
C VAL A 160 17.09 11.13 9.73
N ILE A 161 15.79 10.81 9.84
CA ILE A 161 14.74 11.81 10.01
C ILE A 161 14.96 12.64 11.27
N SER A 162 15.33 12.00 12.39
CA SER A 162 15.53 12.72 13.65
C SER A 162 16.67 13.73 13.61
N ARG A 163 17.65 13.54 12.72
CA ARG A 163 18.83 14.40 12.57
C ARG A 163 18.64 15.58 11.61
N ALA A 164 17.56 15.63 10.83
CA ALA A 164 17.31 16.76 9.93
C ALA A 164 17.18 18.06 10.74
N GLY A 165 18.05 19.03 10.46
CA GLY A 165 18.20 20.27 11.25
C GLY A 165 17.30 21.41 10.76
N SER A 166 16.75 21.29 9.56
CA SER A 166 15.81 22.26 8.99
C SER A 166 14.57 21.59 8.38
N LEU A 167 13.48 22.35 8.21
CA LEU A 167 12.29 21.86 7.52
C LEU A 167 12.57 21.42 6.08
N ARG A 168 13.48 22.13 5.38
CA ARG A 168 13.86 21.79 4.02
C ARG A 168 14.52 20.41 3.97
N GLU A 169 15.50 20.17 4.85
CA GLU A 169 16.14 18.87 4.99
C GLU A 169 15.13 17.80 5.38
N LEU A 170 14.28 18.06 6.36
CA LEU A 170 13.25 17.12 6.81
C LEU A 170 12.36 16.68 5.65
N TYR A 171 11.85 17.62 4.85
CA TYR A 171 11.01 17.31 3.70
C TYR A 171 11.75 16.53 2.62
N ALA A 172 13.01 16.88 2.34
CA ALA A 172 13.82 16.19 1.35
C ALA A 172 14.15 14.76 1.79
N THR A 173 14.57 14.58 3.04
CA THR A 173 14.86 13.26 3.63
C THR A 173 13.63 12.36 3.65
N ILE A 174 12.46 12.88 4.05
CA ILE A 174 11.22 12.10 4.03
C ILE A 174 10.90 11.69 2.59
N ARG A 175 11.03 12.61 1.62
CA ARG A 175 10.77 12.32 0.21
C ARG A 175 11.66 11.19 -0.31
N GLU A 176 12.96 11.35 -0.17
CA GLU A 176 13.97 10.37 -0.60
C GLU A 176 13.67 8.98 -0.01
N LYS A 177 13.42 8.91 1.30
CA LYS A 177 13.16 7.64 1.98
C LYS A 177 11.81 7.03 1.61
N THR A 178 10.77 7.83 1.41
CA THR A 178 9.49 7.30 0.92
C THR A 178 9.59 6.82 -0.52
N ASP A 179 10.42 7.45 -1.36
CA ASP A 179 10.66 6.99 -2.73
C ASP A 179 11.44 5.66 -2.74
N GLU A 180 12.43 5.50 -1.86
CA GLU A 180 13.14 4.23 -1.64
C GLU A 180 12.18 3.11 -1.19
N MET A 181 11.33 3.39 -0.18
CA MET A 181 10.30 2.46 0.27
C MET A 181 9.33 2.09 -0.86
N PHE A 182 8.90 3.07 -1.65
CA PHE A 182 8.01 2.84 -2.80
C PHE A 182 8.65 1.89 -3.82
N ASP A 183 9.93 2.08 -4.12
CA ASP A 183 10.68 1.22 -5.03
C ASP A 183 10.81 -0.21 -4.48
N ILE A 184 11.04 -0.36 -3.17
CA ILE A 184 11.05 -1.68 -2.53
C ILE A 184 9.68 -2.35 -2.64
N LEU A 185 8.60 -1.62 -2.34
CA LEU A 185 7.22 -2.12 -2.41
C LEU A 185 6.86 -2.60 -3.82
N SER A 186 7.15 -1.78 -4.84
CA SER A 186 6.86 -2.11 -6.24
C SER A 186 7.62 -3.36 -6.72
N ARG A 187 8.86 -3.55 -6.25
CA ARG A 187 9.71 -4.67 -6.64
C ARG A 187 9.41 -5.95 -5.88
N GLN A 188 9.16 -5.87 -4.58
CA GLN A 188 9.15 -7.03 -3.69
C GLN A 188 7.75 -7.49 -3.26
N TYR A 189 6.73 -6.66 -3.43
CA TYR A 189 5.39 -6.94 -2.90
C TYR A 189 4.29 -6.91 -3.98
N VAL A 190 3.18 -7.56 -3.64
CA VAL A 190 1.91 -7.61 -4.37
C VAL A 190 0.81 -7.25 -3.40
N PHE A 191 -0.20 -6.54 -3.88
CA PHE A 191 -1.37 -6.15 -3.11
C PHE A 191 -2.62 -6.84 -3.65
N TYR A 192 -3.25 -7.67 -2.83
CA TYR A 192 -4.53 -8.27 -3.16
C TYR A 192 -5.67 -7.36 -2.71
N THR A 193 -6.61 -7.06 -3.60
CA THR A 193 -7.82 -6.29 -3.30
C THR A 193 -8.79 -7.13 -2.48
N PRO A 194 -9.64 -6.49 -1.65
CA PRO A 194 -10.76 -7.19 -1.04
C PRO A 194 -11.63 -7.88 -2.11
N GLY A 195 -12.11 -9.08 -1.81
CA GLY A 195 -12.85 -9.95 -2.74
C GLY A 195 -14.34 -9.61 -2.86
N ILE A 196 -14.82 -8.63 -2.08
CA ILE A 196 -16.21 -8.18 -2.06
C ILE A 196 -16.19 -6.67 -2.26
N GLU A 197 -16.79 -6.20 -3.37
CA GLU A 197 -17.16 -4.80 -3.53
C GLU A 197 -18.06 -4.42 -2.34
N ALA A 198 -17.56 -3.54 -1.48
CA ALA A 198 -18.40 -2.82 -0.51
C ALA A 198 -19.11 -1.67 -1.21
#